data_AF-A0A6M1L7U9-F1
#
_entry.id   AF-A0A6M1L7U9-F1
#
_cell.length_a   1.000
_cell.length_b   1.000
_cell.length_c   1.000
_cell.angle_alpha   90.00
_cell.angle_beta   90.00
_cell.angle_gamma   90.00
#
_symmetry.space_group_name_H-M   'P 1'
#
loop_
_entity.id
_entity.type
_entity.pdbx_description
1 polymer ?
#
loop_
_entity_poly.entity_id
_entity_poly.type
_entity_poly.pdbx_seq_one_letter_code
_entity_poly.pdbx_strand_id
1 'polypeptide(L)'
;MTMMSAERLRTLCHALRAGEIDCDDDLVRSIEADVEEYGREERTQLPPRHLAARLPLMGWLIYEATWSALTQISDGRREDDAEVLAAIKARYELIARTKNAALMLPWPEHASRALGALRAQALAESKRDTEDGYLRAQMEHQQARNRHGEYMTYPRRSPDAVDRTEFSLALDEILLQLNLAEAGTACRVAERVIGHWAEEYGSADQTEYAQRMFDQLTNGVDVGEQALAAADRIANGPGFADEVSETRLALPTSFINPGIMTARAVLLMLALSANMDELGRLPLGNDESWDDTRRRLCERFKNAYDYVERPIVNSKGERIEPRDTLKLAIVQTRLSAALLMPGLRLPSSWTFAPFLAHELLDDEAVEAMCAWMTERVTDARGRRKQRSVHRGIGSAVMPSFIDSVEACRVAMGGSAGFRDWRARWYMLDAYAHENGRAERVSAVLGIPLTRQRPI
;
A
#
# COMPACT_ATOMS: atom_id res chain seq x y z
N MET A 1 -19.75 -33.05 6.75
CA MET A 1 -20.11 -31.98 7.70
C MET A 1 -21.32 -31.25 7.16
N THR A 2 -22.18 -30.68 8.01
CA THR A 2 -23.31 -29.86 7.53
C THR A 2 -22.78 -28.52 7.05
N MET A 3 -23.06 -28.17 5.79
CA MET A 3 -22.71 -26.89 5.17
C MET A 3 -23.20 -25.69 6.00
N MET A 4 -22.39 -24.64 6.16
CA MET A 4 -22.78 -23.43 6.89
C MET A 4 -24.00 -22.76 6.25
N SER A 5 -24.95 -22.33 7.09
CA SER A 5 -26.10 -21.53 6.65
C SER A 5 -25.67 -20.10 6.30
N ALA A 6 -26.46 -19.41 5.48
CA ALA A 6 -26.22 -18.00 5.16
C ALA A 6 -26.19 -17.10 6.41
N GLU A 7 -27.06 -17.39 7.40
CA GLU A 7 -27.06 -16.69 8.69
C GLU A 7 -25.74 -16.91 9.43
N ARG A 8 -25.24 -18.16 9.51
CA ARG A 8 -23.97 -18.46 10.15
C ARG A 8 -22.80 -17.73 9.48
N LEU A 9 -22.77 -17.70 8.15
CA LEU A 9 -21.75 -16.96 7.39
C LEU A 9 -21.78 -15.46 7.75
N ARG A 10 -22.97 -14.83 7.77
CA ARG A 10 -23.11 -13.42 8.17
C ARG A 10 -22.61 -13.17 9.59
N THR A 11 -23.00 -14.01 10.55
CA THR A 11 -22.55 -13.88 11.94
C THR A 11 -21.03 -13.91 12.04
N LEU A 12 -20.38 -14.84 11.32
CA LEU A 12 -18.91 -14.93 11.31
C LEU A 12 -18.26 -13.70 10.65
N CYS A 13 -18.79 -13.21 9.53
CA CYS A 13 -18.28 -11.99 8.88
C CYS A 13 -18.31 -10.78 9.81
N HIS A 14 -19.46 -10.56 10.48
CA HIS A 14 -19.62 -9.45 11.41
C HIS A 14 -18.71 -9.59 12.64
N ALA A 15 -18.61 -10.80 13.22
CA ALA A 15 -17.76 -11.05 14.37
C ALA A 15 -16.27 -10.81 14.05
N LEU A 16 -15.77 -11.24 12.89
CA LEU A 16 -14.40 -10.94 12.44
C LEU A 16 -14.18 -9.44 12.24
N ARG A 17 -15.13 -8.78 11.56
CA ARG A 17 -15.06 -7.33 11.28
C ARG A 17 -15.04 -6.50 12.57
N ALA A 18 -15.81 -6.92 13.57
CA ALA A 18 -15.85 -6.32 14.90
C ALA A 18 -14.63 -6.68 15.78
N GLY A 19 -13.83 -7.67 15.39
CA GLY A 19 -12.72 -8.19 16.19
C GLY A 19 -13.17 -9.01 17.40
N GLU A 20 -14.39 -9.54 17.37
CA GLU A 20 -14.94 -10.42 18.43
C GLU A 20 -14.39 -11.84 18.34
N ILE A 21 -13.98 -12.26 17.14
CA ILE A 21 -13.27 -13.52 16.88
C ILE A 21 -12.06 -13.26 15.98
N ASP A 22 -11.06 -14.12 16.10
CA ASP A 22 -9.90 -14.14 15.21
C ASP A 22 -10.07 -15.17 14.10
N CYS A 23 -9.27 -15.03 13.04
CA CYS A 23 -9.06 -16.13 12.11
C CYS A 23 -8.19 -17.20 12.77
N ASP A 24 -8.75 -18.38 12.99
CA ASP A 24 -8.09 -19.54 13.57
C ASP A 24 -8.24 -20.80 12.71
N ASP A 25 -7.65 -21.89 13.18
CA ASP A 25 -7.57 -23.16 12.45
C ASP A 25 -8.95 -23.80 12.23
N ASP A 26 -9.86 -23.65 13.20
CA ASP A 26 -11.21 -24.21 13.15
C ASP A 26 -12.09 -23.44 12.16
N LEU A 27 -11.97 -22.11 12.12
CA LEU A 27 -12.64 -21.29 11.13
C LEU A 27 -12.15 -21.63 9.71
N VAL A 28 -10.83 -21.75 9.51
CA VAL A 28 -10.28 -22.09 8.19
C VAL A 28 -10.72 -23.49 7.75
N ARG A 29 -10.73 -24.49 8.65
CA ARG A 29 -11.28 -25.82 8.33
C ARG A 29 -12.76 -25.78 7.96
N SER A 30 -13.54 -24.91 8.62
CA SER A 30 -14.96 -24.73 8.30
C SER A 30 -15.14 -24.13 6.91
N ILE A 31 -14.31 -23.14 6.54
CA ILE A 31 -14.30 -22.55 5.19
C ILE A 31 -13.93 -23.61 4.15
N GLU A 32 -12.85 -24.36 4.37
CA GLU A 32 -12.37 -25.43 3.46
C GLU A 32 -13.45 -26.50 3.25
N ALA A 33 -14.09 -26.98 4.33
CA ALA A 33 -15.14 -27.98 4.26
C ALA A 33 -16.37 -27.51 3.48
N ASP A 34 -16.79 -26.25 3.66
CA ASP A 34 -17.89 -25.68 2.89
C ASP A 34 -17.52 -25.52 1.40
N VAL A 35 -16.32 -25.05 1.08
CA VAL A 35 -15.86 -24.92 -0.31
C VAL A 35 -15.80 -26.29 -1.00
N GLU A 36 -15.31 -27.33 -0.31
CA GLU A 36 -15.31 -28.70 -0.82
C GLU A 36 -16.74 -29.18 -1.10
N GLU A 37 -17.68 -28.93 -0.18
CA GLU A 37 -19.09 -29.29 -0.35
C GLU A 37 -19.71 -28.56 -1.54
N TYR A 38 -19.42 -27.26 -1.73
CA TYR A 38 -19.90 -26.50 -2.88
C TYR A 38 -19.40 -27.11 -4.19
N GLY A 39 -18.19 -27.66 -4.20
CA GLY A 39 -17.56 -28.30 -5.34
C GLY A 39 -18.18 -29.64 -5.75
N ARG A 40 -19.08 -30.22 -4.93
CA ARG A 40 -19.82 -31.46 -5.27
C ARG A 40 -21.01 -31.21 -6.18
N GLU A 41 -21.47 -29.96 -6.27
CA GLU A 41 -22.53 -29.57 -7.19
C GLU A 41 -22.02 -29.56 -8.64
N GLU A 42 -22.89 -29.90 -9.59
CA GLU A 42 -22.53 -29.89 -11.01
C GLU A 42 -22.24 -28.46 -11.48
N ARG A 43 -21.05 -28.24 -12.05
CA ARG A 43 -20.64 -26.92 -12.52
C ARG A 43 -21.38 -26.53 -13.79
N THR A 44 -22.45 -25.75 -13.63
CA THR A 44 -23.14 -25.07 -14.74
C THR A 44 -22.73 -23.59 -14.84
N GLN A 45 -23.33 -22.83 -15.76
CA GLN A 45 -23.10 -21.38 -15.89
C GLN A 45 -23.61 -20.56 -14.68
N LEU A 46 -24.57 -21.06 -13.91
CA LEU A 46 -25.08 -20.36 -12.73
C LEU A 46 -25.03 -21.30 -11.52
N PRO A 47 -24.71 -20.77 -10.33
CA PRO A 47 -24.78 -21.57 -9.12
C PRO A 47 -26.23 -22.01 -8.85
N PRO A 48 -26.44 -23.20 -8.26
CA PRO A 48 -27.75 -23.58 -7.71
C PRO A 48 -28.29 -22.51 -6.75
N ARG A 49 -29.62 -22.34 -6.70
CA ARG A 49 -30.27 -21.27 -5.90
C ARG A 49 -29.80 -21.21 -4.44
N HIS A 50 -29.55 -22.36 -3.83
CA HIS A 50 -29.12 -22.43 -2.43
C HIS A 50 -27.67 -21.96 -2.22
N LEU A 51 -26.81 -22.02 -3.25
CA LEU A 51 -25.45 -21.49 -3.25
C LEU A 51 -25.39 -20.05 -3.76
N ALA A 52 -26.30 -19.63 -4.63
CA ALA A 52 -26.34 -18.26 -5.16
C ALA A 52 -26.36 -17.19 -4.05
N ALA A 53 -27.06 -17.47 -2.93
CA ALA A 53 -27.08 -16.59 -1.77
C ALA A 53 -25.89 -16.78 -0.80
N ARG A 54 -25.18 -17.91 -0.86
CA ARG A 54 -24.06 -18.23 0.05
C ARG A 54 -22.71 -17.83 -0.51
N LEU A 55 -22.50 -17.92 -1.82
CA LEU A 55 -21.23 -17.61 -2.46
C LEU A 55 -20.75 -16.16 -2.20
N PRO A 56 -21.60 -15.12 -2.27
CA PRO A 56 -21.18 -13.77 -1.89
C PRO A 56 -20.73 -13.68 -0.44
N LEU A 57 -21.47 -14.34 0.47
CA LEU A 57 -21.17 -14.39 1.90
C LEU A 57 -19.88 -15.17 2.20
N MET A 58 -19.65 -16.28 1.52
CA MET A 58 -18.39 -17.03 1.62
C MET A 58 -17.22 -16.19 1.13
N GLY A 59 -17.38 -15.48 0.01
CA GLY A 59 -16.37 -14.53 -0.48
C GLY A 59 -16.08 -13.42 0.52
N TRP A 60 -17.10 -12.91 1.22
CA TRP A 60 -16.92 -11.93 2.29
C TRP A 60 -16.22 -12.55 3.52
N LEU A 61 -16.60 -13.76 3.94
CA LEU A 61 -15.97 -14.45 5.05
C LEU A 61 -14.49 -14.70 4.80
N ILE A 62 -14.13 -15.17 3.60
CA ILE A 62 -12.76 -15.34 3.14
C ILE A 62 -11.97 -14.02 3.20
N TYR A 63 -12.58 -12.92 2.75
CA TYR A 63 -11.99 -11.59 2.84
C TYR A 63 -11.70 -11.18 4.29
N GLU A 64 -12.68 -11.32 5.19
CA GLU A 64 -12.51 -10.93 6.60
C GLU A 64 -11.53 -11.84 7.35
N ALA A 65 -11.57 -13.15 7.09
CA ALA A 65 -10.69 -14.11 7.73
C ALA A 65 -9.22 -13.86 7.37
N THR A 66 -8.94 -13.61 6.09
CA THR A 66 -7.58 -13.29 5.64
C THR A 66 -7.13 -11.90 6.10
N TRP A 67 -8.04 -10.93 6.18
CA TRP A 67 -7.73 -9.61 6.75
C TRP A 67 -7.42 -9.68 8.25
N SER A 68 -8.21 -10.43 9.02
CA SER A 68 -7.98 -10.68 10.45
C SER A 68 -6.60 -11.31 10.68
N ALA A 69 -6.23 -12.36 9.93
CA ALA A 69 -4.91 -12.96 10.02
C ALA A 69 -3.77 -12.00 9.61
N LEU A 70 -3.95 -11.23 8.53
CA LEU A 70 -2.94 -10.31 7.99
C LEU A 70 -2.60 -9.16 8.96
N THR A 71 -3.59 -8.64 9.69
CA THR A 71 -3.37 -7.52 10.63
C THR A 71 -2.50 -7.93 11.82
N GLN A 72 -2.38 -9.23 12.10
CA GLN A 72 -1.55 -9.78 13.15
C GLN A 72 -0.11 -10.09 12.70
N ILE A 73 0.20 -9.98 11.41
CA ILE A 73 1.58 -10.12 10.89
C ILE A 73 2.28 -8.75 11.00
N SER A 74 3.36 -8.68 11.75
CA SER A 74 4.19 -7.47 11.87
C SER A 74 5.00 -7.20 10.58
N ASP A 75 5.30 -5.93 10.31
CA ASP A 75 6.12 -5.53 9.16
C ASP A 75 7.61 -5.79 9.44
N GLY A 76 8.27 -6.66 8.66
CA GLY A 76 9.72 -6.66 8.42
C GLY A 76 10.65 -6.72 9.64
N ARG A 77 10.14 -6.94 10.85
CA ARG A 77 10.99 -7.03 12.03
C ARG A 77 11.60 -8.42 12.07
N ARG A 78 12.93 -8.46 12.17
CA ARG A 78 13.64 -9.58 12.79
C ARG A 78 13.20 -9.59 14.25
N GLU A 79 12.10 -10.29 14.52
CA GLU A 79 11.69 -10.60 15.87
C GLU A 79 12.54 -11.78 16.33
N ASP A 80 13.39 -11.56 17.32
CA ASP A 80 14.26 -12.60 17.88
C ASP A 80 13.49 -13.56 18.83
N ASP A 81 12.19 -13.29 19.05
CA ASP A 81 11.31 -14.09 19.90
C ASP A 81 10.71 -15.26 19.11
N ALA A 82 11.12 -16.48 19.47
CA ALA A 82 10.68 -17.71 18.82
C ALA A 82 9.16 -17.93 18.92
N GLU A 83 8.51 -17.50 19.99
CA GLU A 83 7.06 -17.65 20.14
C GLU A 83 6.32 -16.73 19.17
N VAL A 84 6.80 -15.50 19.00
CA VAL A 84 6.20 -14.55 18.07
C VAL A 84 6.45 -14.97 16.62
N LEU A 85 7.65 -15.48 16.30
CA LEU A 85 7.94 -16.06 14.99
C LEU A 85 7.03 -17.26 14.67
N ALA A 86 6.77 -18.13 15.65
CA ALA A 86 5.85 -19.26 15.48
C ALA A 86 4.41 -18.78 15.24
N ALA A 87 3.96 -17.79 16.00
CA ALA A 87 2.63 -17.19 15.82
C ALA A 87 2.49 -16.54 14.44
N ILE A 88 3.50 -15.78 14.00
CA ILE A 88 3.55 -15.18 12.65
C ILE A 88 3.46 -16.28 11.59
N LYS A 89 4.28 -17.33 11.69
CA LYS A 89 4.26 -18.46 10.76
C LYS A 89 2.88 -19.11 10.67
N ALA A 90 2.21 -19.31 11.80
CA ALA A 90 0.84 -19.83 11.82
C ALA A 90 -0.14 -18.90 11.08
N ARG A 91 0.00 -17.57 11.21
CA ARG A 91 -0.82 -16.61 10.44
C ARG A 91 -0.58 -16.69 8.94
N TYR A 92 0.68 -16.85 8.49
CA TYR A 92 0.98 -17.10 7.07
C TYR A 92 0.28 -18.36 6.56
N GLU A 93 0.28 -19.43 7.35
CA GLU A 93 -0.37 -20.69 6.99
C GLU A 93 -1.90 -20.55 6.86
N LEU A 94 -2.55 -19.84 7.80
CA LEU A 94 -3.98 -19.56 7.73
C LEU A 94 -4.34 -18.75 6.46
N ILE A 95 -3.56 -17.73 6.11
CA ILE A 95 -3.77 -16.95 4.88
C ILE A 95 -3.62 -17.85 3.65
N ALA A 96 -2.56 -18.65 3.58
CA ALA A 96 -2.28 -19.53 2.45
C ALA A 96 -3.40 -20.56 2.23
N ARG A 97 -3.87 -21.20 3.31
CA ARG A 97 -4.99 -22.15 3.28
C ARG A 97 -6.30 -21.49 2.84
N THR A 98 -6.60 -20.32 3.39
CA THR A 98 -7.80 -19.56 3.00
C THR A 98 -7.74 -19.08 1.55
N LYS A 99 -6.56 -18.71 1.05
CA LYS A 99 -6.33 -18.43 -0.39
C LYS A 99 -6.61 -19.65 -1.25
N ASN A 100 -6.13 -20.82 -0.85
CA ASN A 100 -6.40 -22.05 -1.59
C ASN A 100 -7.90 -22.35 -1.63
N ALA A 101 -8.63 -22.17 -0.51
CA ALA A 101 -10.08 -22.29 -0.50
C ALA A 101 -10.75 -21.28 -1.47
N ALA A 102 -10.29 -20.02 -1.51
CA ALA A 102 -10.77 -19.03 -2.48
C ALA A 102 -10.56 -19.47 -3.94
N LEU A 103 -9.41 -20.08 -4.24
CA LEU A 103 -9.08 -20.58 -5.59
C LEU A 103 -9.87 -21.83 -6.00
N MET A 104 -10.39 -22.58 -5.03
CA MET A 104 -11.16 -23.81 -5.24
C MET A 104 -12.68 -23.58 -5.34
N LEU A 105 -13.15 -22.35 -5.18
CA LEU A 105 -14.57 -22.02 -5.33
C LEU A 105 -15.09 -22.39 -6.75
N PRO A 106 -16.22 -23.11 -6.88
CA PRO A 106 -16.74 -23.58 -8.17
C PRO A 106 -17.35 -22.47 -9.06
N TRP A 107 -17.89 -21.41 -8.46
CA TRP A 107 -18.42 -20.20 -9.12
C TRP A 107 -17.78 -18.95 -8.52
N PRO A 108 -16.47 -18.78 -8.71
CA PRO A 108 -15.72 -17.76 -7.98
C PRO A 108 -16.13 -16.33 -8.38
N GLU A 109 -16.67 -16.12 -9.57
CA GLU A 109 -17.30 -14.87 -10.02
C GLU A 109 -18.55 -14.47 -9.22
N HIS A 110 -19.19 -15.40 -8.51
CA HIS A 110 -20.28 -15.10 -7.58
C HIS A 110 -19.79 -14.83 -6.15
N ALA A 111 -18.47 -14.90 -5.93
CA ALA A 111 -17.79 -14.68 -4.66
C ALA A 111 -16.62 -13.70 -4.84
N SER A 112 -16.82 -12.61 -5.60
CA SER A 112 -15.75 -11.70 -6.04
C SER A 112 -14.80 -11.22 -4.94
N ARG A 113 -15.32 -11.00 -3.72
CA ARG A 113 -14.54 -10.61 -2.54
C ARG A 113 -13.50 -11.64 -2.09
N ALA A 114 -13.64 -12.90 -2.50
CA ALA A 114 -12.66 -13.95 -2.23
C ALA A 114 -11.29 -13.63 -2.85
N LEU A 115 -11.22 -12.77 -3.87
CA LEU A 115 -9.95 -12.24 -4.40
C LEU A 115 -9.13 -11.49 -3.34
N GLY A 116 -9.78 -11.00 -2.28
CA GLY A 116 -9.11 -10.43 -1.12
C GLY A 116 -8.12 -11.37 -0.46
N ALA A 117 -8.29 -12.69 -0.57
CA ALA A 117 -7.35 -13.68 -0.06
C ALA A 117 -6.02 -13.67 -0.83
N LEU A 118 -6.05 -13.48 -2.16
CA LEU A 118 -4.84 -13.33 -2.96
C LEU A 118 -4.09 -12.05 -2.59
N ARG A 119 -4.84 -10.94 -2.42
CA ARG A 119 -4.28 -9.69 -1.90
C ARG A 119 -3.65 -9.88 -0.52
N ALA A 120 -4.32 -10.58 0.38
CA ALA A 120 -3.80 -10.81 1.73
C ALA A 120 -2.51 -11.64 1.70
N GLN A 121 -2.45 -12.66 0.84
CA GLN A 121 -1.22 -13.43 0.62
C GLN A 121 -0.11 -12.54 0.05
N ALA A 122 -0.39 -11.73 -0.97
CA ALA A 122 0.60 -10.83 -1.55
C ALA A 122 1.14 -9.82 -0.52
N LEU A 123 0.26 -9.24 0.30
CA LEU A 123 0.66 -8.35 1.38
C LEU A 123 1.48 -9.08 2.44
N ALA A 124 1.08 -10.28 2.85
CA ALA A 124 1.85 -11.09 3.80
C ALA A 124 3.26 -11.37 3.26
N GLU A 125 3.39 -11.82 2.01
CA GLU A 125 4.69 -12.06 1.38
C GLU A 125 5.54 -10.78 1.29
N SER A 126 4.93 -9.63 0.99
CA SER A 126 5.61 -8.32 1.00
C SER A 126 6.07 -7.89 2.41
N LYS A 127 5.37 -8.33 3.46
CA LYS A 127 5.72 -8.03 4.85
C LYS A 127 6.96 -8.79 5.34
N ARG A 128 7.31 -9.91 4.70
CA ARG A 128 8.59 -10.61 4.95
C ARG A 128 9.78 -9.68 4.73
N ASP A 129 9.63 -8.69 3.84
CA ASP A 129 10.66 -7.72 3.52
C ASP A 129 11.96 -8.44 3.12
N THR A 130 11.89 -9.21 2.04
CA THR A 130 13.01 -9.96 1.45
C THR A 130 12.81 -10.01 -0.06
N GLU A 131 13.89 -10.20 -0.83
CA GLU A 131 13.79 -10.32 -2.29
C GLU A 131 12.84 -11.46 -2.71
N ASP A 132 13.00 -12.65 -2.12
CA ASP A 132 12.12 -13.80 -2.31
C ASP A 132 10.65 -13.49 -1.97
N GLY A 133 10.41 -12.79 -0.85
CA GLY A 133 9.06 -12.40 -0.43
C GLY A 133 8.42 -11.44 -1.43
N TYR A 134 9.19 -10.50 -1.98
CA TYR A 134 8.69 -9.59 -3.00
C TYR A 134 8.41 -10.28 -4.34
N LEU A 135 9.26 -11.21 -4.78
CA LEU A 135 9.00 -12.01 -5.98
C LEU A 135 7.69 -12.80 -5.84
N ARG A 136 7.47 -13.45 -4.69
CA ARG A 136 6.22 -14.15 -4.39
C ARG A 136 5.03 -13.20 -4.36
N ALA A 137 5.16 -12.03 -3.72
CA ALA A 137 4.10 -11.02 -3.71
C ALA A 137 3.68 -10.59 -5.13
N GLN A 138 4.65 -10.40 -6.04
CA GLN A 138 4.36 -10.06 -7.43
C GLN A 138 3.63 -11.18 -8.18
N MET A 139 3.98 -12.45 -7.93
CA MET A 139 3.26 -13.59 -8.49
C MET A 139 1.79 -13.60 -8.04
N GLU A 140 1.53 -13.32 -6.76
CA GLU A 140 0.17 -13.27 -6.21
C GLU A 140 -0.63 -12.07 -6.75
N HIS A 141 -0.02 -10.90 -6.93
CA HIS A 141 -0.66 -9.74 -7.57
C HIS A 141 -1.04 -10.04 -9.02
N GLN A 142 -0.13 -10.64 -9.78
CA GLN A 142 -0.42 -11.03 -11.16
C GLN A 142 -1.56 -12.06 -11.23
N GLN A 143 -1.59 -13.04 -10.32
CA GLN A 143 -2.67 -14.00 -10.23
C GLN A 143 -4.01 -13.31 -9.91
N ALA A 144 -4.02 -12.38 -8.95
CA ALA A 144 -5.22 -11.63 -8.58
C ALA A 144 -5.75 -10.79 -9.74
N ARG A 145 -4.87 -10.12 -10.49
CA ARG A 145 -5.23 -9.34 -11.69
C ARG A 145 -5.85 -10.21 -12.78
N ASN A 146 -5.24 -11.35 -13.07
CA ASN A 146 -5.75 -12.29 -14.06
C ASN A 146 -7.16 -12.78 -13.69
N ARG A 147 -7.35 -13.18 -12.41
CA ARG A 147 -8.66 -13.61 -11.91
C ARG A 147 -9.71 -12.50 -11.94
N HIS A 148 -9.33 -11.28 -11.57
CA HIS A 148 -10.23 -10.13 -11.68
C HIS A 148 -10.69 -9.90 -13.12
N GLY A 149 -9.76 -9.94 -14.09
CA GLY A 149 -10.07 -9.85 -15.52
C GLY A 149 -10.97 -10.98 -16.02
N GLU A 150 -10.75 -12.21 -15.56
CA GLU A 150 -11.65 -13.35 -15.83
C GLU A 150 -13.08 -13.08 -15.32
N TYR A 151 -13.23 -12.53 -14.11
CA TYR A 151 -14.56 -12.26 -13.55
C TYR A 151 -15.27 -11.12 -14.28
N MET A 152 -14.53 -10.09 -14.69
CA MET A 152 -15.05 -8.96 -15.48
C MET A 152 -15.60 -9.41 -16.85
N THR A 153 -14.98 -10.41 -17.46
CA THR A 153 -15.38 -10.93 -18.79
C THR A 153 -16.40 -12.06 -18.71
N TYR A 154 -16.79 -12.47 -17.50
CA TYR A 154 -17.73 -13.57 -17.30
C TYR A 154 -19.12 -13.25 -17.88
N PRO A 155 -19.66 -14.08 -18.81
CA PRO A 155 -20.93 -13.80 -19.44
C PRO A 155 -22.10 -14.04 -18.48
N ARG A 156 -22.57 -12.99 -17.81
CA ARG A 156 -23.80 -13.03 -17.01
C ARG A 156 -25.03 -12.95 -17.91
N ARG A 157 -25.85 -14.00 -17.92
CA ARG A 157 -27.15 -14.06 -18.60
C ARG A 157 -28.28 -13.34 -17.84
N SER A 158 -27.97 -12.57 -16.80
CA SER A 158 -28.98 -11.83 -16.05
C SER A 158 -29.55 -10.69 -16.92
N PRO A 159 -30.86 -10.66 -17.21
CA PRO A 159 -31.51 -9.54 -17.89
C PRO A 159 -31.73 -8.35 -16.95
N ASP A 160 -31.48 -8.51 -15.65
CA ASP A 160 -31.67 -7.47 -14.65
C ASP A 160 -30.47 -6.51 -14.60
N ALA A 161 -30.74 -5.22 -14.83
CA ALA A 161 -29.73 -4.17 -14.78
C ALA A 161 -29.19 -3.92 -13.36
N VAL A 162 -29.97 -4.24 -12.32
CA VAL A 162 -29.58 -4.06 -10.91
C VAL A 162 -28.46 -5.04 -10.54
N ASP A 163 -28.65 -6.34 -10.81
CA ASP A 163 -27.65 -7.40 -10.55
C ASP A 163 -26.32 -7.13 -11.29
N ARG A 164 -26.37 -6.58 -12.51
CA ARG A 164 -25.15 -6.18 -13.25
C ARG A 164 -24.42 -5.01 -12.59
N THR A 165 -25.16 -4.05 -12.05
CA THR A 165 -24.59 -2.87 -11.39
C THR A 165 -23.95 -3.25 -10.06
N GLU A 166 -24.64 -4.06 -9.25
CA GLU A 166 -24.09 -4.56 -7.98
C GLU A 166 -22.85 -5.43 -8.17
N PHE A 167 -22.85 -6.30 -9.19
CA PHE A 167 -21.69 -7.10 -9.54
C PHE A 167 -20.48 -6.25 -9.97
N SER A 168 -20.71 -5.27 -10.85
CA SER A 168 -19.65 -4.36 -11.32
C SER A 168 -19.08 -3.54 -10.18
N LEU A 169 -19.95 -3.04 -9.27
CA LEU A 169 -19.53 -2.34 -8.07
C LEU A 169 -18.64 -3.21 -7.18
N ALA A 170 -19.05 -4.44 -6.88
CA ALA A 170 -18.24 -5.35 -6.07
C ALA A 170 -16.87 -5.64 -6.70
N LEU A 171 -16.81 -5.73 -8.04
CA LEU A 171 -15.56 -5.89 -8.77
C LEU A 171 -14.69 -4.62 -8.78
N ASP A 172 -15.27 -3.43 -8.84
CA ASP A 172 -14.53 -2.17 -8.71
C ASP A 172 -13.99 -1.97 -7.29
N GLU A 173 -14.79 -2.30 -6.26
CA GLU A 173 -14.37 -2.21 -4.87
C GLU A 173 -13.23 -3.19 -4.55
N ILE A 174 -13.24 -4.40 -5.12
CA ILE A 174 -12.11 -5.32 -4.95
C ILE A 174 -10.90 -4.91 -5.78
N LEU A 175 -11.08 -4.43 -7.03
CA LEU A 175 -9.99 -3.94 -7.88
C LEU A 175 -9.20 -2.84 -7.20
N LEU A 176 -9.90 -1.88 -6.59
CA LEU A 176 -9.33 -0.81 -5.78
C LEU A 176 -8.35 -1.38 -4.72
N GLN A 177 -8.77 -2.43 -4.00
CA GLN A 177 -7.96 -3.04 -2.95
C GLN A 177 -6.77 -3.84 -3.50
N LEU A 178 -6.96 -4.56 -4.61
CA LEU A 178 -5.91 -5.32 -5.29
C LEU A 178 -4.81 -4.38 -5.78
N ASN A 179 -5.18 -3.36 -6.55
CA ASN A 179 -4.25 -2.42 -7.15
C ASN A 179 -3.52 -1.59 -6.09
N LEU A 180 -4.21 -1.19 -5.01
CA LEU A 180 -3.56 -0.52 -3.87
C LEU A 180 -2.45 -1.38 -3.26
N ALA A 181 -2.68 -2.68 -3.08
CA ALA A 181 -1.70 -3.58 -2.50
C ALA A 181 -0.49 -3.80 -3.41
N GLU A 182 -0.71 -3.86 -4.72
CA GLU A 182 0.35 -4.00 -5.71
C GLU A 182 1.22 -2.74 -5.79
N ALA A 183 0.61 -1.55 -5.91
CA ALA A 183 1.33 -0.28 -5.90
C ALA A 183 2.17 -0.11 -4.60
N GLY A 184 1.59 -0.50 -3.46
CA GLY A 184 2.31 -0.53 -2.18
C GLY A 184 3.50 -1.50 -2.17
N THR A 185 3.38 -2.66 -2.83
CA THR A 185 4.47 -3.63 -2.96
C THR A 185 5.62 -3.08 -3.80
N ALA A 186 5.31 -2.43 -4.93
CA ALA A 186 6.32 -1.77 -5.78
C ALA A 186 7.12 -0.72 -4.98
N CYS A 187 6.44 0.10 -4.18
CA CYS A 187 7.10 1.04 -3.28
C CYS A 187 8.04 0.31 -2.30
N ARG A 188 7.53 -0.71 -1.59
CA ARG A 188 8.32 -1.43 -0.57
C ARG A 188 9.59 -2.06 -1.14
N VAL A 189 9.54 -2.61 -2.35
CA VAL A 189 10.73 -3.18 -3.01
C VAL A 189 11.81 -2.12 -3.18
N ALA A 190 11.47 -0.98 -3.80
CA ALA A 190 12.42 0.09 -4.03
C ALA A 190 12.97 0.65 -2.70
N GLU A 191 12.10 0.84 -1.71
CA GLU A 191 12.48 1.38 -0.41
C GLU A 191 13.41 0.46 0.39
N ARG A 192 13.25 -0.86 0.26
CA ARG A 192 14.19 -1.82 0.84
C ARG A 192 15.56 -1.67 0.20
N VAL A 193 15.63 -1.68 -1.13
CA VAL A 193 16.89 -1.61 -1.86
C VAL A 193 17.64 -0.32 -1.52
N ILE A 194 16.99 0.84 -1.62
CA ILE A 194 17.64 2.11 -1.29
C ILE A 194 17.94 2.24 0.20
N GLY A 195 17.10 1.65 1.06
CA GLY A 195 17.17 1.76 2.51
C GLY A 195 18.17 0.82 3.17
N HIS A 196 18.44 -0.34 2.58
CA HIS A 196 19.37 -1.36 3.09
C HIS A 196 20.58 -1.59 2.18
N TRP A 197 20.87 -0.66 1.26
CA TRP A 197 21.99 -0.81 0.32
C TRP A 197 23.30 -1.19 1.01
N ALA A 198 23.69 -0.44 2.04
CA ALA A 198 24.94 -0.65 2.75
C ALA A 198 24.96 -1.97 3.58
N GLU A 199 23.79 -2.48 3.95
CA GLU A 199 23.63 -3.71 4.74
C GLU A 199 23.59 -4.97 3.88
N GLU A 200 22.94 -4.92 2.72
CA GLU A 200 22.54 -6.11 1.96
C GLU A 200 23.11 -6.15 0.54
N TYR A 201 23.41 -4.99 -0.06
CA TYR A 201 23.70 -4.87 -1.49
C TYR A 201 25.02 -4.16 -1.79
N GLY A 202 25.84 -3.82 -0.78
CA GLY A 202 26.98 -2.90 -0.93
C GLY A 202 28.02 -3.25 -2.00
N SER A 203 28.05 -4.50 -2.48
CA SER A 203 28.91 -4.96 -3.58
C SER A 203 28.16 -5.27 -4.89
N ALA A 204 26.83 -5.11 -4.93
CA ALA A 204 26.00 -5.36 -6.11
C ALA A 204 26.06 -4.18 -7.10
N ASP A 205 25.59 -4.42 -8.32
CA ASP A 205 25.55 -3.39 -9.36
C ASP A 205 24.40 -2.39 -9.11
N GLN A 206 24.75 -1.16 -8.74
CA GLN A 206 23.79 -0.07 -8.54
C GLN A 206 22.97 0.23 -9.80
N THR A 207 23.55 0.03 -10.98
CA THR A 207 22.91 0.28 -12.27
C THR A 207 21.74 -0.67 -12.49
N GLU A 208 21.98 -1.97 -12.32
CA GLU A 208 20.95 -3.01 -12.47
C GLU A 208 19.77 -2.76 -11.52
N TYR A 209 20.06 -2.49 -10.24
CA TYR A 209 19.02 -2.23 -9.26
C TYR A 209 18.26 -0.93 -9.53
N ALA A 210 18.93 0.15 -9.95
CA ALA A 210 18.27 1.39 -10.29
C ALA A 210 17.28 1.20 -11.45
N GLN A 211 17.68 0.49 -12.51
CA GLN A 211 16.81 0.17 -13.65
C GLN A 211 15.63 -0.71 -13.22
N ARG A 212 15.90 -1.79 -12.47
CA ARG A 212 14.87 -2.71 -11.97
C ARG A 212 13.84 -1.99 -11.09
N MET A 213 14.29 -1.14 -10.18
CA MET A 213 13.41 -0.33 -9.34
C MET A 213 12.56 0.62 -10.18
N PHE A 214 13.16 1.29 -11.16
CA PHE A 214 12.45 2.23 -12.02
C PHE A 214 11.33 1.55 -12.84
N ASP A 215 11.60 0.37 -13.40
CA ASP A 215 10.61 -0.42 -14.14
C ASP A 215 9.46 -0.89 -13.21
N GLN A 216 9.81 -1.39 -12.02
CA GLN A 216 8.81 -1.82 -11.03
C GLN A 216 7.96 -0.66 -10.52
N LEU A 217 8.56 0.51 -10.29
CA LEU A 217 7.84 1.70 -9.88
C LEU A 217 6.95 2.24 -11.01
N THR A 218 7.40 2.16 -12.28
CA THR A 218 6.56 2.53 -13.44
C THR A 218 5.26 1.72 -13.43
N ASN A 219 5.36 0.40 -13.31
CA ASN A 219 4.19 -0.47 -13.16
C ASN A 219 3.37 -0.11 -11.89
N GLY A 220 4.05 0.18 -10.78
CA GLY A 220 3.42 0.58 -9.52
C GLY A 220 2.60 1.87 -9.63
N VAL A 221 3.08 2.88 -10.36
CA VAL A 221 2.33 4.11 -10.62
C VAL A 221 1.13 3.82 -11.51
N ASP A 222 1.30 3.08 -12.60
CA ASP A 222 0.21 2.77 -13.53
C ASP A 222 -0.91 1.98 -12.84
N VAL A 223 -0.55 1.00 -12.00
CA VAL A 223 -1.52 0.25 -11.19
C VAL A 223 -2.16 1.13 -10.11
N GLY A 224 -1.38 2.03 -9.49
CA GLY A 224 -1.89 3.02 -8.55
C GLY A 224 -2.92 3.96 -9.18
N GLU A 225 -2.69 4.42 -10.40
CA GLU A 225 -3.65 5.24 -11.17
C GLU A 225 -4.92 4.46 -11.53
N GLN A 226 -4.81 3.16 -11.81
CA GLN A 226 -5.98 2.29 -11.97
C GLN A 226 -6.79 2.17 -10.66
N ALA A 227 -6.13 2.13 -9.50
CA ALA A 227 -6.81 2.15 -8.20
C ALA A 227 -7.57 3.48 -8.01
N LEU A 228 -6.95 4.61 -8.35
CA LEU A 228 -7.59 5.92 -8.32
C LEU A 228 -8.80 5.99 -9.26
N ALA A 229 -8.67 5.47 -10.48
CA ALA A 229 -9.77 5.40 -11.44
C ALA A 229 -10.92 4.50 -10.93
N ALA A 230 -10.63 3.39 -10.23
CA ALA A 230 -11.65 2.56 -9.60
C ALA A 230 -12.38 3.31 -8.48
N ALA A 231 -11.63 4.07 -7.65
CA ALA A 231 -12.23 4.91 -6.62
C ALA A 231 -13.14 5.99 -7.22
N ASP A 232 -12.74 6.61 -8.33
CA ASP A 232 -13.58 7.58 -9.06
C ASP A 232 -14.86 6.95 -9.60
N ARG A 233 -14.81 5.73 -10.17
CA ARG A 233 -16.02 5.02 -10.62
C ARG A 233 -16.99 4.75 -9.47
N ILE A 234 -16.48 4.32 -8.31
CA ILE A 234 -17.29 4.08 -7.11
C ILE A 234 -17.94 5.38 -6.65
N ALA A 235 -17.16 6.46 -6.56
CA ALA A 235 -17.62 7.74 -6.06
C ALA A 235 -18.67 8.41 -6.97
N ASN A 236 -18.45 8.37 -8.29
CA ASN A 236 -19.34 8.98 -9.27
C ASN A 236 -20.57 8.10 -9.61
N GLY A 237 -20.55 6.83 -9.21
CA GLY A 237 -21.65 5.89 -9.37
C GLY A 237 -22.46 5.75 -8.06
N PRO A 238 -22.40 4.59 -7.37
CA PRO A 238 -23.17 4.36 -6.14
C PRO A 238 -22.74 5.16 -4.90
N GLY A 239 -21.60 5.86 -4.95
CA GLY A 239 -20.97 6.52 -3.79
C GLY A 239 -20.32 5.53 -2.83
N PHE A 240 -19.54 6.02 -1.85
CA PHE A 240 -18.95 5.18 -0.80
C PHE A 240 -19.95 4.81 0.30
N ALA A 241 -19.67 3.71 1.01
CA ALA A 241 -20.45 3.30 2.17
C ALA A 241 -19.80 3.82 3.47
N ASP A 242 -20.61 4.20 4.46
CA ASP A 242 -20.08 4.66 5.77
C ASP A 242 -19.35 3.56 6.54
N GLU A 243 -19.74 2.31 6.32
CA GLU A 243 -19.15 1.14 6.94
C GLU A 243 -19.05 -0.04 5.96
N VAL A 244 -18.18 -0.99 6.29
CA VAL A 244 -18.07 -2.24 5.54
C VAL A 244 -19.26 -3.13 5.88
N SER A 245 -19.95 -3.63 4.85
CA SER A 245 -21.15 -4.45 4.98
C SER A 245 -21.13 -5.64 4.01
N GLU A 246 -22.19 -6.45 4.02
CA GLU A 246 -22.37 -7.59 3.10
C GLU A 246 -22.20 -7.21 1.63
N THR A 247 -22.66 -6.00 1.26
CA THR A 247 -22.68 -5.54 -0.12
C THR A 247 -21.66 -4.46 -0.43
N ARG A 248 -21.08 -3.79 0.58
CA ARG A 248 -20.10 -2.69 0.39
C ARG A 248 -18.76 -2.90 1.11
N LEU A 249 -17.64 -2.55 0.47
CA LEU A 249 -16.28 -2.55 1.04
C LEU A 249 -15.64 -1.15 1.05
N ALA A 250 -15.97 -0.29 0.08
CA ALA A 250 -15.26 0.97 -0.11
C ALA A 250 -15.86 2.08 0.77
N LEU A 251 -15.02 2.60 1.68
CA LEU A 251 -15.34 3.70 2.60
C LEU A 251 -14.98 5.07 2.02
N PRO A 252 -15.48 6.20 2.57
CA PRO A 252 -15.10 7.54 2.12
C PRO A 252 -13.60 7.83 2.10
N THR A 253 -12.82 7.12 2.93
CA THR A 253 -11.35 7.23 2.98
C THR A 253 -10.63 6.45 1.87
N SER A 254 -11.37 5.76 1.00
CA SER A 254 -10.84 4.87 -0.04
C SER A 254 -10.02 5.57 -1.12
N PHE A 255 -10.08 6.89 -1.22
CA PHE A 255 -9.21 7.67 -2.10
C PHE A 255 -7.81 7.90 -1.55
N ILE A 256 -7.67 7.98 -0.23
CA ILE A 256 -6.46 8.50 0.42
C ILE A 256 -5.32 7.50 0.29
N ASN A 257 -5.54 6.24 0.63
CA ASN A 257 -4.49 5.22 0.56
C ASN A 257 -3.96 5.03 -0.87
N PRO A 258 -4.82 4.88 -1.90
CA PRO A 258 -4.36 4.89 -3.29
C PRO A 258 -3.61 6.16 -3.66
N GLY A 259 -4.13 7.35 -3.31
CA GLY A 259 -3.46 8.62 -3.59
C GLY A 259 -2.06 8.68 -3.00
N ILE A 260 -1.90 8.27 -1.74
CA ILE A 260 -0.61 8.21 -1.04
C ILE A 260 0.33 7.19 -1.71
N MET A 261 -0.11 5.97 -2.01
CA MET A 261 0.76 4.96 -2.62
C MET A 261 1.19 5.34 -4.03
N THR A 262 0.28 5.88 -4.84
CA THR A 262 0.61 6.38 -6.19
C THR A 262 1.58 7.55 -6.10
N ALA A 263 1.30 8.55 -5.26
CA ALA A 263 2.18 9.70 -5.07
C ALA A 263 3.58 9.26 -4.60
N ARG A 264 3.65 8.31 -3.67
CA ARG A 264 4.92 7.74 -3.18
C ARG A 264 5.71 7.04 -4.27
N ALA A 265 5.06 6.23 -5.11
CA ALA A 265 5.71 5.57 -6.25
C ALA A 265 6.26 6.62 -7.25
N VAL A 266 5.46 7.64 -7.57
CA VAL A 266 5.88 8.74 -8.45
C VAL A 266 7.09 9.49 -7.88
N LEU A 267 7.11 9.79 -6.59
CA LEU A 267 8.23 10.49 -5.96
C LEU A 267 9.52 9.65 -6.00
N LEU A 268 9.43 8.33 -5.81
CA LEU A 268 10.58 7.43 -5.95
C LEU A 268 11.09 7.37 -7.40
N MET A 269 10.19 7.35 -8.39
CA MET A 269 10.59 7.45 -9.80
C MET A 269 11.25 8.79 -10.12
N LEU A 270 10.69 9.88 -9.61
CA LEU A 270 11.24 11.22 -9.79
C LEU A 270 12.66 11.29 -9.19
N ALA A 271 12.84 10.75 -7.99
CA ALA A 271 14.15 10.64 -7.34
C ALA A 271 15.17 9.83 -8.16
N LEU A 272 14.74 8.83 -8.92
CA LEU A 272 15.60 8.00 -9.79
C LEU A 272 15.82 8.58 -11.19
N SER A 273 15.09 9.64 -11.57
CA SER A 273 15.09 10.13 -12.96
C SER A 273 16.47 10.62 -13.44
N ALA A 274 17.23 11.29 -12.58
CA ALA A 274 18.58 11.74 -12.92
C ALA A 274 19.55 10.55 -13.09
N ASN A 275 19.42 9.51 -12.26
CA ASN A 275 20.17 8.26 -12.43
C ASN A 275 19.87 7.61 -13.79
N MET A 276 18.60 7.52 -14.19
CA MET A 276 18.23 6.92 -15.47
C MET A 276 18.78 7.73 -16.67
N ASP A 277 18.80 9.06 -16.55
CA ASP A 277 19.41 9.98 -17.53
C ASP A 277 20.93 9.73 -17.65
N GLU A 278 21.65 9.68 -16.53
CA GLU A 278 23.09 9.38 -16.48
C GLU A 278 23.44 8.01 -17.05
N LEU A 279 22.56 7.02 -16.88
CA LEU A 279 22.69 5.69 -17.45
C LEU A 279 22.37 5.63 -18.95
N GLY A 280 22.01 6.76 -19.59
CA GLY A 280 21.67 6.83 -21.01
C GLY A 280 20.37 6.10 -21.36
N ARG A 281 19.45 5.94 -20.40
CA ARG A 281 18.14 5.36 -20.67
C ARG A 281 17.26 6.36 -21.42
N LEU A 282 16.32 5.82 -22.19
CA LEU A 282 15.32 6.64 -22.86
C LEU A 282 14.32 7.21 -21.84
N PRO A 283 13.85 8.46 -22.03
CA PRO A 283 12.74 9.02 -21.28
C PRO A 283 11.49 8.14 -21.34
N LEU A 284 10.56 8.35 -20.41
CA LEU A 284 9.37 7.51 -20.30
C LEU A 284 8.39 7.73 -21.47
N GLY A 285 7.85 6.65 -22.03
CA GLY A 285 6.79 6.70 -23.03
C GLY A 285 7.21 7.45 -24.30
N ASN A 286 6.49 8.54 -24.60
CA ASN A 286 6.74 9.38 -25.79
C ASN A 286 7.43 10.71 -25.45
N ASP A 287 8.03 10.83 -24.27
CA ASP A 287 8.72 12.06 -23.87
C ASP A 287 9.99 12.27 -24.70
N GLU A 288 10.24 13.52 -25.11
CA GLU A 288 11.41 13.86 -25.92
C GLU A 288 12.70 13.95 -25.08
N SER A 289 12.57 14.23 -23.79
CA SER A 289 13.69 14.43 -22.87
C SER A 289 13.37 13.98 -21.43
N TRP A 290 14.42 13.78 -20.62
CA TRP A 290 14.25 13.53 -19.19
C TRP A 290 13.67 14.74 -18.43
N ASP A 291 13.81 15.95 -18.95
CA ASP A 291 13.13 17.14 -18.42
C ASP A 291 11.61 17.07 -18.64
N ASP A 292 11.16 16.58 -19.80
CA ASP A 292 9.74 16.30 -20.04
C ASP A 292 9.23 15.22 -19.07
N THR A 293 9.99 14.14 -18.89
CA THR A 293 9.65 13.09 -17.92
C THR A 293 9.54 13.63 -16.50
N ARG A 294 10.50 14.44 -16.04
CA ARG A 294 10.44 15.08 -14.72
C ARG A 294 9.19 15.94 -14.57
N ARG A 295 8.88 16.80 -15.55
CA ARG A 295 7.65 17.62 -15.55
C ARG A 295 6.39 16.76 -15.48
N ARG A 296 6.30 15.70 -16.29
CA ARG A 296 5.15 14.78 -16.27
C ARG A 296 5.03 14.05 -14.94
N LEU A 297 6.14 13.61 -14.34
CA LEU A 297 6.12 12.98 -13.02
C LEU A 297 5.64 13.97 -11.94
N CYS A 298 6.03 15.25 -12.00
CA CYS A 298 5.49 16.27 -11.10
C CYS A 298 3.96 16.44 -11.25
N GLU A 299 3.44 16.39 -12.48
CA GLU A 299 2.00 16.44 -12.75
C GLU A 299 1.28 15.19 -12.23
N ARG A 300 1.82 13.98 -12.48
CA ARG A 300 1.29 12.73 -11.93
C ARG A 300 1.26 12.74 -10.40
N PHE A 301 2.31 13.29 -9.76
CA PHE A 301 2.35 13.47 -8.31
C PHE A 301 1.21 14.37 -7.83
N LYS A 302 1.04 15.55 -8.43
CA LYS A 302 -0.04 16.49 -8.08
C LYS A 302 -1.40 15.83 -8.25
N ASN A 303 -1.64 15.17 -9.39
CA ASN A 303 -2.89 14.47 -9.66
C ASN A 303 -3.18 13.40 -8.61
N ALA A 304 -2.19 12.58 -8.22
CA ALA A 304 -2.37 11.58 -7.17
C ALA A 304 -2.58 12.22 -5.79
N TYR A 305 -1.88 13.31 -5.49
CA TYR A 305 -1.99 14.02 -4.22
C TYR A 305 -3.33 14.78 -4.09
N ASP A 306 -3.94 15.22 -5.19
CA ASP A 306 -5.28 15.82 -5.15
C ASP A 306 -6.33 14.86 -4.57
N TYR A 307 -6.20 13.54 -4.80
CA TYR A 307 -7.04 12.54 -4.14
C TYR A 307 -6.82 12.45 -2.63
N VAL A 308 -5.60 12.73 -2.17
CA VAL A 308 -5.24 12.80 -0.75
C VAL A 308 -5.87 14.01 -0.09
N GLU A 309 -6.07 15.11 -0.81
CA GLU A 309 -6.69 16.35 -0.32
C GLU A 309 -8.22 16.37 -0.48
N ARG A 310 -8.83 15.37 -1.15
CA ARG A 310 -10.28 15.30 -1.31
C ARG A 310 -10.98 15.28 0.07
N PRO A 311 -12.03 16.08 0.27
CA PRO A 311 -12.82 16.04 1.49
C PRO A 311 -13.39 14.64 1.73
N ILE A 312 -13.18 14.12 2.94
CA ILE A 312 -13.82 12.89 3.39
C ILE A 312 -15.13 13.28 4.05
N VAL A 313 -16.26 12.87 3.49
CA VAL A 313 -17.59 13.10 4.06
C VAL A 313 -18.31 11.78 4.25
N ASN A 314 -19.05 11.63 5.35
CA ASN A 314 -19.97 10.50 5.54
C ASN A 314 -21.28 10.73 4.77
N SER A 315 -22.21 9.78 4.84
CA SER A 315 -23.54 9.88 4.22
C SER A 315 -24.37 11.07 4.69
N LYS A 316 -24.05 11.65 5.86
CA LYS A 316 -24.68 12.86 6.41
C LYS A 316 -24.01 14.16 5.95
N GLY A 317 -22.94 14.08 5.15
CA GLY A 317 -22.15 15.23 4.71
C GLY A 317 -21.17 15.77 5.77
N GLU A 318 -20.99 15.06 6.89
CA GLU A 318 -20.08 15.47 7.97
C GLU A 318 -18.64 15.12 7.58
N ARG A 319 -17.71 16.05 7.83
CA ARG A 319 -16.29 15.84 7.53
C ARG A 319 -15.68 14.85 8.50
N ILE A 320 -15.05 13.80 7.97
CA ILE A 320 -14.33 12.80 8.76
C ILE A 320 -12.84 13.12 8.75
N GLU A 321 -12.19 13.04 9.91
CA GLU A 321 -10.73 13.09 9.96
C GLU A 321 -10.10 11.76 9.53
N PRO A 322 -8.97 11.80 8.81
CA PRO A 322 -8.21 10.59 8.53
C PRO A 322 -7.69 9.97 9.83
N ARG A 323 -7.69 8.63 9.91
CA ARG A 323 -7.05 7.90 11.03
C ARG A 323 -5.56 8.26 11.14
N ASP A 324 -4.97 8.09 12.32
CA ASP A 324 -3.58 8.50 12.59
C ASP A 324 -2.55 7.94 11.60
N THR A 325 -2.68 6.67 11.19
CA THR A 325 -1.76 6.08 10.22
C THR A 325 -1.79 6.77 8.86
N LEU A 326 -2.96 7.28 8.44
CA LEU A 326 -3.10 8.10 7.23
C LEU A 326 -2.50 9.49 7.44
N LYS A 327 -2.76 10.12 8.59
CA LYS A 327 -2.14 11.42 8.94
C LYS A 327 -0.62 11.33 8.81
N LEU A 328 0.01 10.29 9.35
CA LEU A 328 1.46 10.08 9.22
C LEU A 328 1.91 9.93 7.75
N ALA A 329 1.18 9.17 6.96
CA ALA A 329 1.53 8.90 5.57
C ALA A 329 1.36 10.15 4.66
N ILE A 330 0.37 11.00 4.94
CA ILE A 330 0.21 12.32 4.30
C ILE A 330 1.46 13.15 4.53
N VAL A 331 1.92 13.25 5.79
CA VAL A 331 3.08 14.06 6.16
C VAL A 331 4.37 13.52 5.54
N GLN A 332 4.56 12.20 5.55
CA GLN A 332 5.70 11.56 4.88
C GLN A 332 5.73 11.85 3.36
N THR A 333 4.56 11.86 2.72
CA THR A 333 4.42 12.16 1.29
C THR A 333 4.76 13.61 1.00
N ARG A 334 4.26 14.55 1.81
CA ARG A 334 4.60 15.98 1.71
C ARG A 334 6.08 16.24 1.95
N LEU A 335 6.68 15.60 2.95
CA LEU A 335 8.11 15.71 3.23
C LEU A 335 8.94 15.17 2.05
N SER A 336 8.59 14.01 1.51
CA SER A 336 9.24 13.45 0.32
C SER A 336 9.18 14.40 -0.88
N ALA A 337 8.02 15.02 -1.10
CA ALA A 337 7.83 16.01 -2.16
C ALA A 337 8.68 17.26 -1.94
N ALA A 338 8.73 17.79 -0.71
CA ALA A 338 9.57 18.93 -0.35
C ALA A 338 11.08 18.64 -0.51
N LEU A 339 11.48 17.39 -0.25
CA LEU A 339 12.86 16.94 -0.43
C LEU A 339 13.26 16.77 -1.89
N LEU A 340 12.33 16.66 -2.83
CA LEU A 340 12.63 16.51 -4.27
C LEU A 340 12.33 17.76 -5.09
N MET A 341 11.27 18.48 -4.73
CA MET A 341 10.71 19.62 -5.45
C MET A 341 10.61 20.83 -4.50
N PRO A 342 11.75 21.41 -4.07
CA PRO A 342 11.74 22.56 -3.17
C PRO A 342 10.98 23.73 -3.81
N GLY A 343 10.11 24.38 -3.02
CA GLY A 343 9.24 25.44 -3.53
C GLY A 343 8.00 24.96 -4.28
N LEU A 344 7.70 23.66 -4.28
CA LEU A 344 6.42 23.17 -4.79
C LEU A 344 5.27 23.74 -3.96
N ARG A 345 4.30 24.40 -4.62
CA ARG A 345 3.04 24.77 -3.98
C ARG A 345 2.12 23.56 -3.88
N LEU A 346 1.79 23.15 -2.67
CA LEU A 346 0.94 22.01 -2.33
C LEU A 346 -0.02 22.41 -1.20
N PRO A 347 -1.12 23.13 -1.49
CA PRO A 347 -2.08 23.52 -0.45
C PRO A 347 -2.67 22.29 0.25
N SER A 348 -3.04 22.45 1.52
CA SER A 348 -3.63 21.37 2.33
C SER A 348 -4.96 21.82 2.91
N SER A 349 -5.98 20.99 2.74
CA SER A 349 -7.28 21.15 3.38
C SER A 349 -7.30 20.59 4.81
N TRP A 350 -6.26 19.84 5.19
CA TRP A 350 -6.13 19.17 6.48
C TRP A 350 -5.68 20.12 7.59
N THR A 351 -6.22 19.90 8.80
CA THR A 351 -6.02 20.77 9.97
C THR A 351 -5.40 20.05 11.18
N PHE A 352 -5.01 18.78 11.03
CA PHE A 352 -4.53 17.96 12.16
C PHE A 352 -3.11 18.33 12.65
N ALA A 353 -2.40 19.20 11.93
CA ALA A 353 -1.08 19.69 12.32
C ALA A 353 -0.84 21.12 11.80
N PRO A 354 -0.23 22.02 12.60
CA PRO A 354 -0.05 23.43 12.22
C PRO A 354 0.76 23.65 10.94
N PHE A 355 1.80 22.84 10.69
CA PHE A 355 2.66 23.00 9.51
C PHE A 355 1.92 22.76 8.18
N LEU A 356 0.73 22.16 8.21
CA LEU A 356 -0.08 21.99 7.00
C LEU A 356 -0.56 23.33 6.43
N ALA A 357 -0.47 24.42 7.20
CA ALA A 357 -0.68 25.78 6.72
C ALA A 357 0.43 26.27 5.76
N HIS A 358 1.60 25.62 5.71
CA HIS A 358 2.62 25.91 4.71
C HIS A 358 2.16 25.37 3.35
N GLU A 359 1.63 26.26 2.50
CA GLU A 359 1.28 25.92 1.12
C GLU A 359 2.52 25.70 0.26
N LEU A 360 3.61 26.41 0.52
CA LEU A 360 4.88 26.25 -0.17
C LEU A 360 5.73 25.22 0.57
N LEU A 361 6.25 24.22 -0.14
CA LEU A 361 7.15 23.22 0.40
C LEU A 361 8.60 23.71 0.36
N ASP A 362 8.90 24.70 1.20
CA ASP A 362 10.24 25.28 1.39
C ASP A 362 10.98 24.66 2.59
N ASP A 363 12.16 25.20 2.92
CA ASP A 363 12.99 24.71 4.03
C ASP A 363 12.28 24.85 5.40
N GLU A 364 11.44 25.88 5.59
CA GLU A 364 10.65 26.04 6.81
C GLU A 364 9.61 24.93 6.93
N ALA A 365 8.91 24.62 5.83
CA ALA A 365 7.97 23.50 5.78
C ALA A 365 8.67 22.16 6.05
N VAL A 366 9.88 21.94 5.49
CA VAL A 366 10.68 20.73 5.75
C VAL A 366 11.02 20.61 7.24
N GLU A 367 11.53 21.67 7.85
CA GLU A 367 11.90 21.68 9.27
C GLU A 367 10.68 21.45 10.17
N ALA A 368 9.54 22.08 9.87
CA ALA A 368 8.31 21.92 10.62
C ALA A 368 7.74 20.49 10.53
N MET A 369 7.75 19.89 9.34
CA MET A 369 7.36 18.48 9.14
C MET A 369 8.28 17.53 9.90
N CYS A 370 9.60 17.72 9.82
CA CYS A 370 10.57 16.90 10.53
C CYS A 370 10.42 17.02 12.06
N ALA A 371 10.23 18.25 12.57
CA ALA A 371 9.99 18.51 13.98
C ALA A 371 8.72 17.82 14.49
N TRP A 372 7.63 17.83 13.71
CA TRP A 372 6.38 17.16 14.09
C TRP A 372 6.52 15.64 14.09
N MET A 373 7.19 15.06 13.08
CA MET A 373 7.42 13.62 13.00
C MET A 373 8.33 13.10 14.13
N THR A 374 9.26 13.92 14.61
CA THR A 374 10.20 13.57 15.69
C THR A 374 9.63 13.82 17.10
N GLU A 375 8.43 14.39 17.21
CA GLU A 375 7.78 14.65 18.50
C GLU A 375 7.53 13.35 19.27
N ARG A 376 7.72 13.39 20.60
CA ARG A 376 7.45 12.24 21.48
C ARG A 376 5.98 12.20 21.86
N VAL A 377 5.28 11.17 21.40
CA VAL A 377 3.86 10.91 21.69
C VAL A 377 3.70 9.68 22.57
N THR A 378 2.58 9.61 23.28
CA THR A 378 2.20 8.44 24.07
C THR A 378 1.27 7.56 23.23
N ASP A 379 1.61 6.28 23.06
CA ASP A 379 0.75 5.33 22.35
C ASP A 379 -0.44 4.87 23.23
N ALA A 380 -1.38 4.13 22.65
CA ALA A 380 -2.54 3.59 23.37
C ALA A 380 -2.19 2.67 24.55
N ARG A 381 -0.94 2.21 24.65
CA ARG A 381 -0.41 1.38 25.75
C ARG A 381 0.39 2.21 26.76
N GLY A 382 0.34 3.53 26.69
CA GLY A 382 1.05 4.43 27.60
C GLY A 382 2.54 4.58 27.32
N ARG A 383 3.07 4.02 26.22
CA ARG A 383 4.50 4.06 25.92
C ARG A 383 4.86 5.33 25.17
N ARG A 384 5.91 6.03 25.62
CA ARG A 384 6.45 7.18 24.91
C ARG A 384 7.26 6.72 23.71
N LYS A 385 6.85 7.12 22.51
CA LYS A 385 7.54 6.82 21.25
C LYS A 385 7.67 8.07 20.40
N GLN A 386 8.61 8.05 19.45
CA GLN A 386 8.62 9.04 18.39
C GLN A 386 7.34 8.89 17.55
N ARG A 387 6.74 10.00 17.13
CA ARG A 387 5.48 9.99 16.38
C ARG A 387 5.58 9.15 15.11
N SER A 388 6.65 9.34 14.33
CA SER A 388 6.88 8.57 13.12
C SER A 388 8.35 8.51 12.72
N VAL A 389 8.66 7.64 11.77
CA VAL A 389 9.91 7.61 11.01
C VAL A 389 9.61 7.95 9.56
N HIS A 390 10.61 8.26 8.75
CA HIS A 390 10.49 8.49 7.32
C HIS A 390 11.11 7.32 6.54
N ARG A 391 10.25 6.48 5.96
CA ARG A 391 10.65 5.40 5.04
C ARG A 391 10.98 5.95 3.65
N GLY A 392 11.67 5.14 2.85
CA GLY A 392 12.03 5.47 1.47
C GLY A 392 13.15 6.49 1.42
N ILE A 393 12.88 7.68 0.88
CA ILE A 393 13.87 8.78 0.74
C ILE A 393 14.53 9.07 2.10
N GLY A 394 13.75 9.15 3.18
CA GLY A 394 14.27 9.42 4.53
C GLY A 394 15.16 8.34 5.15
N SER A 395 15.20 7.14 4.55
CA SER A 395 16.07 6.03 4.97
C SER A 395 17.15 5.70 3.94
N ALA A 396 17.26 6.43 2.83
CA ALA A 396 18.15 6.06 1.73
C ALA A 396 19.63 6.05 2.15
N VAL A 397 20.35 5.03 1.67
CA VAL A 397 21.80 4.79 1.82
C VAL A 397 22.44 4.21 0.54
N MET A 398 21.70 4.12 -0.57
CA MET A 398 22.25 3.78 -1.88
C MET A 398 22.92 5.01 -2.50
N PRO A 399 24.25 5.00 -2.75
CA PRO A 399 24.97 6.19 -3.22
C PRO A 399 24.37 6.83 -4.47
N SER A 400 24.14 6.04 -5.53
CA SER A 400 23.63 6.55 -6.81
C SER A 400 22.19 7.06 -6.72
N PHE A 401 21.41 6.61 -5.73
CA PHE A 401 20.09 7.16 -5.43
C PHE A 401 20.21 8.53 -4.74
N ILE A 402 21.12 8.67 -3.78
CA ILE A 402 21.38 9.95 -3.08
C ILE A 402 21.85 11.02 -4.07
N ASP A 403 22.79 10.66 -4.95
CA ASP A 403 23.26 11.54 -6.03
C ASP A 403 22.11 11.97 -6.94
N SER A 404 21.25 11.04 -7.33
CA SER A 404 20.08 11.31 -8.16
C SER A 404 19.03 12.18 -7.47
N VAL A 405 18.84 12.05 -6.15
CA VAL A 405 17.99 12.96 -5.37
C VAL A 405 18.54 14.37 -5.41
N GLU A 406 19.85 14.56 -5.22
CA GLU A 406 20.48 15.89 -5.27
C GLU A 406 20.42 16.51 -6.67
N ALA A 407 20.69 15.73 -7.71
CA ALA A 407 20.55 16.15 -9.10
C ALA A 407 19.10 16.54 -9.42
N CYS A 408 18.12 15.76 -8.95
CA CYS A 408 16.70 16.09 -9.09
C CYS A 408 16.34 17.40 -8.39
N ARG A 409 16.81 17.63 -7.16
CA ARG A 409 16.59 18.89 -6.44
C ARG A 409 17.15 20.09 -7.19
N VAL A 410 18.36 19.98 -7.73
CA VAL A 410 18.99 21.04 -8.52
C VAL A 410 18.21 21.30 -9.81
N ALA A 411 17.78 20.26 -10.51
CA ALA A 411 16.94 20.38 -11.70
C ALA A 411 15.59 21.08 -11.41
N MET A 412 15.08 20.95 -10.18
CA MET A 412 13.87 21.64 -9.70
C MET A 412 14.13 23.04 -9.12
N GLY A 413 15.34 23.58 -9.29
CA GLY A 413 15.70 24.94 -8.87
C GLY A 413 16.12 25.07 -7.40
N GLY A 414 16.35 23.96 -6.70
CA GLY A 414 16.85 23.94 -5.32
C GLY A 414 18.36 23.76 -5.19
N SER A 415 18.81 23.66 -3.94
CA SER A 415 20.19 23.29 -3.60
C SER A 415 20.36 21.77 -3.44
N ALA A 416 21.58 21.29 -3.65
CA ALA A 416 22.02 19.91 -3.36
C ALA A 416 22.19 19.68 -1.84
N GLY A 417 21.16 19.97 -1.04
CA GLY A 417 21.18 19.89 0.43
C GLY A 417 20.63 18.59 1.03
N PHE A 418 20.45 17.54 0.23
CA PHE A 418 19.82 16.31 0.71
C PHE A 418 20.69 15.56 1.71
N ARG A 419 22.01 15.46 1.46
CA ARG A 419 22.96 14.85 2.41
C ARG A 419 22.94 15.54 3.77
N ASP A 420 22.98 16.87 3.80
CA ASP A 420 22.93 17.66 5.04
C ASP A 420 21.62 17.43 5.81
N TRP A 421 20.49 17.48 5.10
CA TRP A 421 19.19 17.15 5.70
C TRP A 421 19.20 15.73 6.30
N ARG A 422 19.69 14.74 5.54
CA ARG A 422 19.71 13.34 5.94
C ARG A 422 20.57 13.09 7.16
N ALA A 423 21.71 13.79 7.27
CA ALA A 423 22.61 13.72 8.41
C ALA A 423 22.03 14.41 9.65
N ARG A 424 21.40 15.58 9.48
CA ARG A 424 20.77 16.34 10.57
C ARG A 424 19.54 15.63 11.12
N TRP A 425 18.73 15.02 10.26
CA TRP A 425 17.49 14.35 10.61
C TRP A 425 17.61 12.82 10.65
N TYR A 426 18.80 12.28 10.96
CA TYR A 426 19.05 10.83 10.99
C TYR A 426 18.05 10.04 11.87
N MET A 427 17.51 10.64 12.93
CA MET A 427 16.48 10.01 13.78
C MET A 427 15.15 9.71 13.06
N LEU A 428 14.92 10.29 11.88
CA LEU A 428 13.81 9.92 11.00
C LEU A 428 14.11 8.65 10.19
N ASP A 429 15.33 8.12 10.17
CA ASP A 429 15.63 6.86 9.49
C ASP A 429 14.78 5.71 10.07
N ALA A 430 14.03 5.03 9.20
CA ALA A 430 13.23 3.87 9.58
C ALA A 430 14.07 2.75 10.24
N TYR A 431 15.36 2.69 9.90
CA TYR A 431 16.32 1.70 10.37
C TYR A 431 17.31 2.27 11.38
N ALA A 432 17.08 3.47 11.93
CA ALA A 432 18.01 4.18 12.82
C ALA A 432 18.50 3.35 14.04
N HIS A 433 17.70 2.37 14.45
CA HIS A 433 17.90 1.51 15.60
C HIS A 433 18.77 0.27 15.29
N GLU A 434 19.08 0.00 14.03
CA GLU A 434 19.86 -1.16 13.64
C GLU A 434 21.35 -1.00 13.97
N ASN A 435 21.99 -2.10 14.37
CA ASN A 435 23.40 -2.08 14.76
C ASN A 435 24.31 -1.67 13.59
N GLY A 436 25.17 -0.69 13.83
CA GLY A 436 26.11 -0.15 12.85
C GLY A 436 25.47 0.76 11.78
N ARG A 437 24.16 1.02 11.85
CA ARG A 437 23.43 1.81 10.84
C ARG A 437 23.98 3.22 10.72
N ALA A 438 24.21 3.87 11.86
CA ALA A 438 24.69 5.25 11.90
C ALA A 438 26.07 5.39 11.24
N GLU A 439 26.97 4.43 11.49
CA GLU A 439 28.31 4.43 10.92
C GLU A 439 28.27 4.22 9.40
N ARG A 440 27.43 3.29 8.92
CA ARG A 440 27.23 3.05 7.48
C ARG A 440 26.63 4.25 6.76
N VAL A 441 25.58 4.85 7.34
CA VAL A 441 24.94 6.05 6.79
C VAL A 441 25.94 7.20 6.75
N SER A 442 26.70 7.44 7.82
CA SER A 442 27.72 8.50 7.84
C SER A 442 28.80 8.30 6.77
N ALA A 443 29.25 7.05 6.57
CA ALA A 443 30.23 6.71 5.53
C ALA A 443 29.69 6.98 4.11
N VAL A 444 28.42 6.65 3.84
CA VAL A 444 27.78 6.92 2.54
C VAL A 444 27.57 8.41 2.30
N LEU A 445 27.14 9.16 3.33
CA LEU A 445 26.90 10.60 3.20
C LEU A 445 28.20 11.41 3.15
N GLY A 446 29.31 10.86 3.66
CA GLY A 446 30.59 11.56 3.78
C GLY A 446 30.61 12.63 4.89
N ILE A 447 29.60 12.66 5.76
CA ILE A 447 29.44 13.65 6.83
C ILE A 447 28.94 13.02 8.15
N PRO A 448 29.25 13.62 9.32
CA PRO A 448 28.78 13.14 10.62
C PRO A 448 27.27 13.27 10.80
N LEU A 449 26.65 12.36 11.56
CA LEU A 449 25.21 12.36 11.82
C LEU A 449 24.84 13.02 13.15
N THR A 450 23.69 13.70 13.17
CA THR A 450 23.07 14.17 14.42
C THR A 450 22.15 13.09 14.97
N ARG A 451 22.51 12.54 16.14
CA ARG A 451 21.71 11.50 16.84
C ARG A 451 20.65 12.06 17.78
N GLN A 452 20.67 13.38 18.01
CA GLN A 452 19.70 14.09 18.85
C GLN A 452 18.76 14.92 17.99
N ARG A 453 17.61 15.31 18.55
CA ARG A 453 16.67 16.17 17.84
C ARG A 453 17.36 17.52 17.61
N PRO A 454 17.44 18.05 16.38
CA PRO A 454 17.85 19.42 16.16
C PRO A 454 16.85 20.32 16.91
N ILE A 455 17.35 21.07 17.89
CA ILE A 455 16.53 22.04 18.65
C ILE A 455 16.43 23.32 17.84
#